data_AF-H5TBT1-F1
#
_entry.id   AF-H5TBT1-F1
#
_cell.length_a   1.000
_cell.length_b   1.000
_cell.length_c   1.000
_cell.angle_alpha   90.00
_cell.angle_beta   90.00
_cell.angle_gamma   90.00
#
_symmetry.space_group_name_H-M   'P 1'
#
loop_
_entity.id
_entity.type
_entity.pdbx_description
1 polymer ?
#
loop_
_entity_poly.entity_id
_entity_poly.type
_entity_poly.pdbx_seq_one_letter_code
_entity_poly.pdbx_strand_id
1 'polypeptide(L)' 'MLQRQTNIKKLAKHGFDALILGAGINGAVSAASLARKGLKVALIDKGNFADETSSNLSSLA' A
#
# COMPACT_ATOMS: atom_id res chain seq x y z
N MET A 1 -4.74 12.33 11.61
CA MET A 1 -5.33 13.08 10.48
C MET A 1 -4.29 13.76 9.58
N LEU A 2 -3.19 14.31 10.12
CA LEU A 2 -2.14 15.04 9.37
C LEU A 2 -1.45 14.19 8.27
N GLN A 3 -1.12 12.92 8.57
CA GLN A 3 -0.44 12.00 7.65
C GLN A 3 -1.27 11.70 6.39
N ARG A 4 -2.61 11.62 6.50
CA ARG A 4 -3.50 11.35 5.36
C ARG A 4 -3.46 12.47 4.34
N GLN A 5 -3.57 13.73 4.79
CA GLN A 5 -3.52 14.89 3.90
C GLN A 5 -2.14 15.05 3.26
N THR A 6 -1.05 14.81 4.01
CA THR A 6 0.31 14.86 3.47
C THR A 6 0.53 13.78 2.40
N ASN A 7 0.06 12.56 2.63
CA ASN A 7 0.19 11.47 1.65
C ASN A 7 -0.66 11.73 0.41
N ILE A 8 -1.87 12.26 0.54
CA ILE A 8 -2.69 12.67 -0.63
C ILE A 8 -1.98 13.76 -1.43
N LYS A 9 -1.41 14.77 -0.77
CA LYS A 9 -0.64 15.84 -1.47
C LYS A 9 0.61 15.30 -2.14
N LYS A 10 1.32 14.34 -1.52
CA LYS A 10 2.45 13.64 -2.14
C LYS A 10 2.02 12.82 -3.35
N LEU A 11 0.88 12.15 -3.25
CA LEU A 11 0.29 11.36 -4.32
C LEU A 11 -0.03 12.23 -5.55
N ALA A 12 -0.56 13.44 -5.31
CA ALA A 12 -0.89 14.40 -6.36
C ALA A 12 0.33 15.14 -6.95
N LYS A 13 1.45 15.22 -6.22
CA LYS A 13 2.66 15.95 -6.64
C LYS A 13 3.71 15.09 -7.33
N HIS A 14 3.66 13.77 -7.18
CA HIS A 14 4.64 12.86 -7.76
C HIS A 14 3.97 11.94 -8.78
N GLY A 15 4.55 11.84 -9.97
CA GLY A 15 4.23 10.77 -10.90
C GLY A 15 4.70 9.44 -10.34
N PHE A 16 3.82 8.46 -10.34
CA PHE A 16 4.13 7.06 -10.06
C PHE A 16 4.12 6.30 -11.39
N ASP A 17 5.00 5.32 -11.51
CA ASP A 17 5.05 4.44 -12.68
C ASP A 17 3.95 3.38 -12.62
N ALA A 18 3.43 3.09 -11.41
CA ALA A 18 2.32 2.18 -11.20
C ALA A 18 1.49 2.53 -9.95
N LEU A 19 0.17 2.30 -10.03
CA LEU A 19 -0.77 2.39 -8.91
C LEU A 19 -1.41 1.02 -8.67
N ILE A 20 -1.35 0.53 -7.43
CA ILE A 20 -1.98 -0.71 -6.98
C ILE A 20 -3.09 -0.35 -5.98
N LEU A 21 -4.28 -0.91 -6.22
CA LEU A 21 -5.44 -0.75 -5.36
C LEU A 21 -5.70 -2.08 -4.61
N GLY A 22 -5.67 -2.02 -3.27
CA GLY A 22 -5.81 -3.17 -2.38
C GLY A 22 -4.45 -3.66 -1.84
N ALA A 23 -4.26 -3.62 -0.52
CA ALA A 23 -3.03 -4.04 0.17
C ALA A 23 -3.11 -5.47 0.74
N GLY A 24 -3.93 -6.34 0.15
CA GLY A 24 -3.88 -7.78 0.41
C GLY A 24 -2.55 -8.41 -0.03
N ILE A 25 -2.35 -9.71 0.22
CA ILE A 25 -1.08 -10.41 -0.05
C ILE A 25 -0.57 -10.19 -1.49
N ASN A 26 -1.47 -10.25 -2.47
CA ASN A 26 -1.13 -10.03 -3.87
C ASN A 26 -0.73 -8.57 -4.14
N GLY A 27 -1.47 -7.61 -3.59
CA GLY A 27 -1.16 -6.19 -3.74
C GLY A 27 0.18 -5.80 -3.11
N ALA A 28 0.49 -6.35 -1.94
CA ALA A 28 1.75 -6.15 -1.25
C ALA A 28 2.93 -6.77 -2.03
N VAL A 29 2.79 -8.01 -2.52
CA VAL A 29 3.84 -8.69 -3.30
C VAL A 29 4.06 -8.02 -4.65
N SER A 30 2.99 -7.62 -5.35
CA SER A 30 3.08 -6.87 -6.60
C SER A 30 3.77 -5.51 -6.40
N ALA A 31 3.42 -4.78 -5.33
CA ALA A 31 4.06 -3.51 -4.99
C ALA A 31 5.55 -3.69 -4.70
N ALA A 32 5.91 -4.69 -3.90
CA ALA A 32 7.30 -5.00 -3.58
C ALA A 32 8.10 -5.42 -4.82
N SER A 33 7.52 -6.23 -5.71
CA SER A 33 8.17 -6.65 -6.95
C SER A 33 8.46 -5.48 -7.90
N LEU A 34 7.49 -4.58 -8.08
CA LEU A 34 7.65 -3.38 -8.91
C LEU A 34 8.63 -2.39 -8.28
N ALA A 35 8.56 -2.18 -6.95
CA ALA A 35 9.51 -1.31 -6.24
C ALA A 35 10.95 -1.84 -6.32
N ARG A 36 11.15 -3.17 -6.23
CA ARG A 36 12.47 -3.82 -6.40
C ARG A 36 13.06 -3.64 -7.80
N LYS A 37 12.22 -3.39 -8.81
CA LYS A 37 12.65 -3.06 -10.17
C LYS A 37 12.97 -1.56 -10.35
N GLY A 38 12.92 -0.76 -9.28
CA GLY A 38 13.24 0.66 -9.30
C GLY A 38 12.06 1.57 -9.68
N LEU A 39 10.85 1.03 -9.81
CA LEU A 39 9.65 1.79 -10.15
C LEU A 39 9.11 2.52 -8.92
N LYS A 40 8.59 3.73 -9.13
CA LYS A 40 7.82 4.47 -8.12
C LYS A 40 6.40 3.92 -8.10
N VAL A 41 6.08 3.14 -7.08
CA VAL A 41 4.77 2.48 -6.95
C VAL A 41 3.96 3.12 -5.84
N ALA A 42 2.71 3.49 -6.15
CA ALA A 42 1.71 3.84 -5.15
C ALA A 42 0.86 2.61 -4.81
N LEU A 43 0.70 2.31 -3.52
CA LEU A 43 -0.21 1.26 -3.04
C LEU A 43 -1.27 1.95 -2.16
N ILE A 44 -2.55 1.80 -2.52
CA ILE A 44 -3.68 2.38 -1.80
C ILE A 44 -4.64 1.27 -1.40
N ASP A 45 -4.99 1.22 -0.12
CA ASP A 45 -6.02 0.32 0.39
C ASP A 45 -7.20 1.14 0.94
N LYS A 46 -8.42 0.58 0.82
CA LYS A 46 -9.67 1.22 1.26
C LYS A 46 -9.89 1.04 2.76
N GLY A 47 -9.34 0.00 3.37
CA GLY A 47 -9.41 -0.30 4.80
C GLY A 47 -8.21 0.23 5.57
N ASN A 48 -8.13 -0.16 6.85
CA ASN A 48 -6.88 -0.08 7.59
C ASN A 48 -5.87 -1.03 6.91
N PHE A 49 -4.60 -0.63 6.82
CA PHE A 49 -3.55 -1.51 6.28
C PHE A 49 -3.62 -2.87 7.00
N ALA A 50 -3.78 -3.96 6.24
CA ALA A 50 -3.89 -5.35 6.73
C ALA A 50 -5.24 -5.81 7.34
N ASP A 51 -6.36 -5.10 7.12
CA ASP A 51 -7.59 -5.34 7.92
C ASP A 51 -8.68 -6.24 7.30
N GLU A 52 -8.55 -6.69 6.03
CA GLU A 52 -9.60 -7.57 5.45
C GLU A 52 -9.12 -8.94 4.97
N THR A 53 -7.93 -9.42 5.36
CA THR A 53 -7.62 -10.87 5.28
C THR A 53 -6.44 -11.37 6.12
N SER A 54 -5.98 -10.61 7.12
CA SER A 54 -4.89 -11.01 8.02
C SER A 54 -5.24 -10.93 9.51
N SER A 55 -6.53 -10.79 9.84
CA SER A 55 -7.02 -10.65 11.22
C SER A 55 -7.58 -11.95 11.81
N ASN A 56 -7.15 -13.11 11.30
CA ASN A 56 -7.59 -14.42 11.82
C ASN A 56 -6.44 -15.43 12.01
N LEU A 57 -5.25 -14.94 12.39
CA LEU A 57 -4.23 -15.80 12.99
C LEU A 57 -3.83 -15.22 14.35
N SER A 58 -4.51 -15.74 15.37
CA SER A 58 -4.02 -15.82 16.74
C SER A 58 -2.67 -16.54 16.78
N SER A 59 -1.60 -15.84 17.19
CA SER A 59 -0.41 -16.35 17.91
C SER A 59 0.85 -15.56 17.53
N LEU A 60 1.21 -14.54 18.32
CA LEU A 60 2.53 -14.52 18.96
C LEU A 60 2.50 -13.59 20.18
N ALA A 61 2.87 -14.19 21.31
CA ALA A 61 3.23 -13.56 22.57
C ALA A 61 4.61 -12.89 22.47
#